data_AF-A0A3D3E6Y2-F1
#
_entry.id   AF-A0A3D3E6Y2-F1
#
_cell.length_a   1.000
_cell.length_b   1.000
_cell.length_c   1.000
_cell.angle_alpha   90.00
_cell.angle_beta   90.00
_cell.angle_gamma   90.00
#
_symmetry.space_group_name_H-M   'P 1'
#
loop_
_entity.id
_entity.type
_entity.pdbx_description
1 polymer ?
#
loop_
_entity_poly.entity_id
_entity_poly.type
_entity_poly.pdbx_seq_one_letter_code
_entity_poly.pdbx_strand_id
1 'polypeptide(L)'
;MSKTTGSVWSTVFGNPKSGFFIVTLIVSILAFLGVTVFVNTKANQDKEYINHSGELRVLSQELAKNAVEAAGGKAEAFALLRKARDNFETRWGYLNLGNSQTSLPPAEIAAMTDVQSLWNQVKSNADQIVEAQDIILSLHEVAATLAETIPQLQVEYDEIVEILLESGAPADQVA
;
A
#
# COMPACT_ATOMS: atom_id res chain seq x y z
N MET A 1 -55.06 27.99 36.63
CA MET A 1 -53.65 28.42 36.46
C MET A 1 -53.40 28.61 34.97
N SER A 2 -53.54 29.83 34.46
CA SER A 2 -53.31 30.12 33.03
C SER A 2 -51.84 30.50 32.86
N LYS A 3 -51.11 29.73 32.05
CA LYS A 3 -49.72 30.03 31.69
C LYS A 3 -49.75 31.22 30.74
N THR A 4 -49.25 32.37 31.20
CA THR A 4 -49.01 33.55 30.37
C THR A 4 -47.92 33.21 29.37
N THR A 5 -48.30 32.68 28.21
CA THR A 5 -47.41 32.52 27.07
C THR A 5 -47.16 33.92 26.52
N GLY A 6 -46.23 34.66 27.14
CA GLY A 6 -45.72 35.92 26.64
C GLY A 6 -45.15 35.67 25.24
N SER A 7 -45.82 36.18 24.22
CA SER A 7 -45.51 35.84 22.84
C SER A 7 -44.14 36.44 22.51
N VAL A 8 -43.16 35.57 22.25
CA VAL A 8 -41.85 35.97 21.76
C VAL A 8 -42.03 36.97 20.61
N TRP A 9 -43.00 36.66 19.73
CA TRP A 9 -43.48 37.47 18.61
C TRP A 9 -43.82 38.93 18.93
N SER A 10 -44.53 39.24 20.02
CA SER A 10 -44.89 40.63 20.37
C SER A 10 -43.70 41.45 20.85
N THR A 11 -42.73 40.81 21.51
CA THR A 11 -41.48 41.46 21.95
C THR A 11 -40.54 41.68 20.76
N VAL A 12 -40.51 40.74 19.80
CA VAL A 12 -39.73 40.83 18.55
C VAL A 12 -40.25 41.95 17.64
N PHE A 13 -41.56 42.01 17.40
CA PHE A 13 -42.17 42.96 16.47
C PHE A 13 -42.52 44.31 17.10
N GLY A 14 -42.55 44.41 18.43
CA GLY A 14 -42.86 45.65 19.14
C GLY A 14 -41.68 46.61 19.33
N ASN A 15 -40.43 46.13 19.17
CA ASN A 15 -39.24 46.96 19.38
C ASN A 15 -38.20 46.75 18.26
N PRO A 16 -37.91 47.77 17.43
CA PRO A 16 -37.05 47.62 16.24
C PRO A 16 -35.64 47.13 16.57
N LYS A 17 -35.11 47.44 17.76
CA LYS A 17 -33.82 46.95 18.24
C LYS A 17 -33.84 45.44 18.51
N SER A 18 -34.92 44.90 19.05
CA SER A 18 -35.04 43.45 19.34
C SER A 18 -35.12 42.65 18.04
N GLY A 19 -35.90 43.12 17.05
CA GLY A 19 -35.95 42.53 15.71
C GLY A 19 -34.58 42.46 15.03
N PHE A 20 -33.78 43.53 15.12
CA PHE A 20 -32.41 43.56 14.60
C PHE A 20 -31.51 42.47 15.23
N PHE A 21 -31.54 42.32 16.56
CA PHE A 21 -30.75 41.29 17.23
C PHE A 21 -31.17 39.88 16.84
N ILE A 22 -32.46 39.64 16.63
CA ILE A 22 -32.98 38.33 16.24
C ILE A 22 -32.61 38.00 14.79
N VAL A 23 -32.74 38.94 13.87
CA VAL A 23 -32.28 38.75 12.48
C VAL A 23 -30.78 38.47 12.45
N THR A 24 -29.99 39.25 13.19
CA THR A 24 -28.54 39.03 13.32
C THR A 24 -28.23 37.65 13.90
N LEU A 25 -28.97 37.21 14.91
CA LEU A 25 -28.81 35.89 15.51
C LEU A 25 -29.11 34.77 14.49
N ILE A 26 -30.20 34.89 13.74
CA ILE A 26 -30.55 33.92 12.70
C ILE A 26 -29.47 33.85 11.62
N VAL A 27 -28.99 35.00 11.13
CA VAL A 27 -27.91 35.06 10.14
C VAL A 27 -26.63 34.40 10.68
N SER A 28 -26.25 34.68 11.93
CA SER A 28 -25.09 34.06 12.57
C SER A 28 -25.22 32.55 12.71
N ILE A 29 -26.41 32.04 13.06
CA ILE A 29 -26.66 30.59 13.14
C ILE A 29 -26.53 29.95 11.76
N LEU A 30 -27.12 30.56 10.71
CA LEU A 30 -27.01 30.06 9.35
C LEU A 30 -25.56 30.06 8.85
N ALA A 31 -24.82 31.13 9.13
CA ALA A 31 -23.39 31.21 8.81
C ALA A 31 -22.59 30.11 9.54
N PHE A 32 -22.86 29.90 10.83
CA PHE A 32 -22.22 28.86 11.64
C PHE A 32 -22.50 27.46 11.09
N LEU A 33 -23.75 27.16 10.71
CA LEU A 33 -24.11 25.88 10.08
C LEU A 33 -23.38 25.70 8.75
N GLY A 34 -23.36 26.73 7.90
CA GLY A 34 -22.66 26.70 6.62
C GLY A 34 -21.16 26.43 6.76
N VAL A 35 -20.49 27.14 7.66
CA VAL A 35 -19.06 26.92 7.97
C VAL A 35 -18.84 25.52 8.53
N THR A 36 -19.71 25.05 9.43
CA THR A 36 -19.61 23.71 10.02
C THR A 36 -19.68 22.61 8.96
N VAL A 37 -20.64 22.70 8.04
CA VAL A 37 -20.77 21.74 6.92
C VAL A 37 -19.53 21.80 6.03
N PHE A 38 -19.07 23.00 5.66
CA PHE A 38 -17.88 23.17 4.83
C PHE A 38 -16.63 22.55 5.47
N VAL A 39 -16.38 22.85 6.75
CA VAL A 39 -15.25 22.30 7.50
C VAL A 39 -15.36 20.79 7.63
N ASN A 40 -16.55 20.25 7.87
CA ASN A 40 -16.75 18.81 7.98
C ASN A 40 -16.45 18.08 6.65
N THR A 41 -16.89 18.65 5.51
CA THR A 41 -16.57 18.11 4.19
C THR A 41 -15.05 18.12 3.94
N LYS A 42 -14.37 19.23 4.26
CA LYS A 42 -12.91 19.31 4.14
C LYS A 42 -12.18 18.32 5.04
N ALA A 43 -12.61 18.19 6.29
CA ALA A 43 -12.04 17.22 7.22
C ALA A 43 -12.20 15.77 6.73
N ASN A 44 -13.29 15.43 6.04
CA ASN A 44 -13.45 14.10 5.44
C ASN A 44 -12.52 13.91 4.22
N GLN A 45 -12.36 14.93 3.38
CA GLN A 45 -11.39 14.89 2.27
C GLN A 45 -9.96 14.70 2.79
N ASP A 46 -9.57 15.42 3.84
CA ASP A 46 -8.24 15.30 4.46
C ASP A 46 -7.98 13.91 5.02
N LYS A 47 -8.98 13.29 5.65
CA LYS A 47 -8.88 11.89 6.12
C LYS A 47 -8.63 10.93 4.96
N GLU A 48 -9.33 11.09 3.84
CA GLU A 48 -9.12 10.25 2.66
C GLU A 48 -7.70 10.43 2.09
N TYR A 49 -7.20 11.67 1.99
CA TYR A 49 -5.83 11.92 1.55
C TYR A 49 -4.79 11.28 2.46
N ILE A 50 -4.95 11.42 3.78
CA ILE A 50 -4.07 10.79 4.78
C ILE A 50 -4.14 9.26 4.68
N ASN A 51 -5.34 8.70 4.52
CA ASN A 51 -5.53 7.27 4.39
C ASN A 51 -4.85 6.73 3.12
N HIS A 52 -5.13 7.32 1.95
CA HIS A 52 -4.51 6.90 0.70
C HIS A 52 -2.98 7.03 0.75
N SER A 53 -2.44 8.15 1.23
CA SER A 53 -0.99 8.33 1.33
C SER A 53 -0.32 7.38 2.34
N GLY A 54 -0.98 7.11 3.47
CA GLY A 54 -0.53 6.10 4.44
C GLY A 54 -0.48 4.70 3.85
N GLU A 55 -1.52 4.33 3.10
CA GLU A 55 -1.62 3.04 2.41
C GLU A 55 -0.57 2.91 1.30
N LEU A 56 -0.32 3.97 0.52
CA LEU A 56 0.76 3.98 -0.48
C LEU A 56 2.13 3.69 0.17
N ARG A 57 2.38 4.21 1.38
CA ARG A 57 3.62 3.90 2.10
C ARG A 57 3.75 2.41 2.42
N VAL A 58 2.68 1.78 2.88
CA VAL A 58 2.66 0.34 3.18
C VAL A 58 2.83 -0.47 1.90
N LEU A 59 2.10 -0.12 0.84
CA LEU A 59 2.19 -0.79 -0.46
C LEU A 59 3.60 -0.67 -1.08
N SER A 60 4.29 0.45 -0.92
CA SER A 60 5.69 0.59 -1.34
C SER A 60 6.62 -0.42 -0.65
N GLN A 61 6.37 -0.70 0.64
CA GLN A 61 7.16 -1.69 1.38
C GLN A 61 6.82 -3.10 0.94
N GLU A 62 5.53 -3.39 0.73
CA GLU A 62 5.08 -4.68 0.20
C GLU A 62 5.65 -4.95 -1.20
N LEU A 63 5.64 -3.95 -2.10
CA LEU A 63 6.26 -4.03 -3.42
C LEU A 63 7.74 -4.40 -3.31
N ALA A 64 8.51 -3.69 -2.48
CA ALA A 64 9.93 -3.97 -2.29
C ALA A 64 10.17 -5.39 -1.75
N LYS A 65 9.41 -5.80 -0.73
CA LYS A 65 9.53 -7.14 -0.14
C LYS A 65 9.18 -8.23 -1.16
N ASN A 66 7.99 -8.14 -1.75
CA ASN A 66 7.48 -9.16 -2.65
C ASN A 66 8.31 -9.23 -3.94
N ALA A 67 8.92 -8.13 -4.39
CA ALA A 67 9.86 -8.14 -5.51
C ALA A 67 11.11 -8.98 -5.22
N VAL A 68 11.71 -8.82 -4.04
CA VAL A 68 12.86 -9.63 -3.62
C VAL A 68 12.48 -11.09 -3.44
N GLU A 69 11.33 -11.37 -2.82
CA GLU A 69 10.85 -12.74 -2.63
C GLU A 69 10.48 -13.45 -3.94
N ALA A 70 9.85 -12.73 -4.87
CA ALA A 70 9.53 -13.23 -6.21
C ALA A 70 10.82 -13.50 -7.01
N ALA A 71 11.78 -12.58 -7.00
CA ALA A 71 13.09 -12.80 -7.60
C ALA A 71 13.85 -13.98 -6.99
N GLY A 72 13.57 -14.30 -5.72
CA GLY A 72 14.08 -15.47 -5.02
C GLY A 72 13.35 -16.79 -5.34
N GLY A 73 12.34 -16.78 -6.23
CA GLY A 73 11.64 -17.99 -6.66
C GLY A 73 10.41 -18.37 -5.83
N LYS A 74 9.91 -17.50 -4.95
CA LYS A 74 8.67 -17.78 -4.20
C LYS A 74 7.43 -17.51 -5.07
N ALA A 75 6.68 -18.55 -5.41
CA ALA A 75 5.51 -18.45 -6.29
C ALA A 75 4.42 -17.49 -5.75
N GLU A 76 4.14 -17.53 -4.45
CA GLU A 76 3.14 -16.68 -3.81
C GLU A 76 3.51 -15.19 -3.86
N ALA A 77 4.80 -14.86 -3.88
CA ALA A 77 5.29 -13.49 -3.88
C ALA A 77 4.97 -12.77 -5.20
N PHE A 78 4.89 -13.47 -6.33
CA PHE A 78 4.49 -12.87 -7.61
C PHE A 78 3.05 -12.35 -7.59
N ALA A 79 2.13 -13.13 -7.01
CA ALA A 79 0.73 -12.74 -6.87
C ALA A 79 0.59 -11.53 -5.92
N LEU A 80 1.33 -11.53 -4.81
CA LEU A 80 1.36 -10.42 -3.87
C LEU A 80 1.98 -9.16 -4.48
N LEU A 81 3.06 -9.29 -5.26
CA LEU A 81 3.70 -8.19 -5.98
C LEU A 81 2.73 -7.53 -6.95
N ARG A 82 2.03 -8.33 -7.77
CA ARG A 82 1.01 -7.84 -8.71
C ARG A 82 -0.11 -7.09 -8.00
N LYS A 83 -0.63 -7.67 -6.92
CA LYS A 83 -1.70 -7.06 -6.12
C LYS A 83 -1.26 -5.73 -5.49
N ALA A 84 -0.06 -5.68 -4.90
CA ALA A 84 0.47 -4.47 -4.30
C ALA A 84 0.66 -3.37 -5.35
N ARG A 85 1.15 -3.72 -6.55
CA ARG A 85 1.29 -2.81 -7.68
C ARG A 85 -0.05 -2.22 -8.11
N ASP A 86 -1.07 -3.05 -8.31
CA ASP A 86 -2.38 -2.61 -8.81
C ASP A 86 -3.10 -1.74 -7.77
N ASN A 87 -2.96 -2.07 -6.49
CA ASN A 87 -3.50 -1.26 -5.40
C ASN A 87 -2.79 0.10 -5.30
N PHE A 88 -1.46 0.14 -5.51
CA PHE A 88 -0.71 1.38 -5.50
C PHE A 88 -1.18 2.29 -6.64
N GLU A 89 -1.27 1.77 -7.87
CA GLU A 89 -1.78 2.51 -9.04
C GLU A 89 -3.15 3.12 -8.74
N THR A 90 -4.08 2.31 -8.22
CA THR A 90 -5.45 2.74 -7.94
C THR A 90 -5.48 3.88 -6.92
N ARG A 91 -4.76 3.72 -5.79
CA ARG A 91 -4.73 4.72 -4.72
C ARG A 91 -4.00 5.99 -5.15
N TRP A 92 -2.92 5.85 -5.92
CA TRP A 92 -2.22 6.99 -6.49
C TRP A 92 -3.11 7.74 -7.48
N GLY A 93 -3.90 7.02 -8.29
CA GLY A 93 -4.93 7.60 -9.16
C GLY A 93 -5.94 8.46 -8.41
N TYR A 94 -6.43 8.01 -7.25
CA TYR A 94 -7.33 8.81 -6.41
C TYR A 94 -6.67 10.10 -5.89
N LEU A 95 -5.37 10.09 -5.58
CA LEU A 95 -4.65 11.29 -5.17
C LEU A 95 -4.35 12.21 -6.35
N ASN A 96 -3.99 11.67 -7.51
CA ASN A 96 -3.54 12.43 -8.67
C ASN A 96 -4.69 13.01 -9.50
N LEU A 97 -5.77 12.25 -9.66
CA LEU A 97 -6.92 12.62 -10.50
C LEU A 97 -8.18 12.94 -9.68
N GLY A 98 -8.16 12.69 -8.37
CA GLY A 98 -9.34 12.75 -7.52
C GLY A 98 -10.22 11.51 -7.64
N ASN A 99 -11.30 11.49 -6.86
CA ASN A 99 -12.31 10.45 -6.88
C ASN A 99 -13.71 11.06 -6.92
N SER A 100 -14.41 10.87 -8.03
CA SER A 100 -15.77 11.37 -8.24
C SER A 100 -16.82 10.68 -7.36
N GLN A 101 -16.58 9.44 -6.93
CA GLN A 101 -17.51 8.71 -6.06
C GLN A 101 -17.54 9.27 -4.65
N THR A 102 -16.40 9.72 -4.13
CA THR A 102 -16.27 10.31 -2.80
C THR A 102 -16.25 11.84 -2.83
N SER A 103 -16.39 12.46 -4.01
CA SER A 103 -16.20 13.90 -4.23
C SER A 103 -14.86 14.41 -3.70
N LEU A 104 -13.82 13.57 -3.82
CA LEU A 104 -12.44 13.91 -3.48
C LEU A 104 -11.82 14.63 -4.68
N PRO A 105 -11.41 15.89 -4.55
CA PRO A 105 -10.66 16.54 -5.61
C PRO A 105 -9.26 15.93 -5.75
N PRO A 106 -8.52 16.23 -6.84
CA PRO A 106 -7.10 15.94 -6.91
C PRO A 106 -6.34 16.59 -5.74
N ALA A 107 -5.37 15.87 -5.18
CA ALA A 107 -4.47 16.42 -4.18
C ALA A 107 -3.47 17.37 -4.86
N GLU A 108 -3.42 18.63 -4.42
CA GLU A 108 -2.49 19.63 -4.97
C GLU A 108 -1.03 19.18 -4.87
N ILE A 109 -0.67 18.51 -3.77
CA ILE A 109 0.67 17.97 -3.52
C ILE A 109 1.04 16.88 -4.55
N ALA A 110 0.07 16.11 -5.06
CA ALA A 110 0.36 15.06 -6.03
C ALA A 110 0.93 15.65 -7.34
N ALA A 111 0.43 16.81 -7.76
CA ALA A 111 0.92 17.54 -8.93
C ALA A 111 2.28 18.21 -8.71
N MET A 112 2.68 18.43 -7.46
CA MET A 112 3.92 19.11 -7.08
C MET A 112 5.08 18.15 -6.78
N THR A 113 4.86 16.83 -6.86
CA THR A 113 5.85 15.83 -6.47
C THR A 113 6.21 14.91 -7.64
N ASP A 114 7.45 14.42 -7.65
CA ASP A 114 7.93 13.47 -8.66
C ASP A 114 7.46 12.02 -8.45
N VAL A 115 6.48 11.82 -7.55
CA VAL A 115 5.99 10.48 -7.18
C VAL A 115 5.44 9.74 -8.39
N GLN A 116 4.77 10.41 -9.33
CA GLN A 116 4.28 9.77 -10.56
C GLN A 116 5.43 9.21 -11.42
N SER A 117 6.53 9.96 -11.55
CA SER A 117 7.69 9.53 -12.35
C SER A 117 8.39 8.34 -11.71
N LEU A 118 8.60 8.40 -10.39
CA LEU A 118 9.17 7.29 -9.63
C LEU A 118 8.25 6.06 -9.68
N TRP A 119 6.96 6.26 -9.53
CA TRP A 119 5.96 5.20 -9.59
C TRP A 119 5.98 4.48 -10.94
N ASN A 120 6.06 5.20 -12.05
CA ASN A 120 6.16 4.60 -13.39
C ASN A 120 7.38 3.67 -13.52
N GLN A 121 8.52 4.04 -12.93
CA GLN A 121 9.72 3.20 -12.92
C GLN A 121 9.53 1.96 -12.05
N VAL A 122 9.01 2.12 -10.82
CA VAL A 122 8.71 1.00 -9.92
C VAL A 122 7.73 0.03 -10.55
N LYS A 123 6.66 0.54 -11.13
CA LYS A 123 5.64 -0.24 -11.85
C LYS A 123 6.26 -1.03 -12.99
N SER A 124 7.07 -0.38 -13.84
CA SER A 124 7.75 -1.06 -14.96
C SER A 124 8.65 -2.20 -14.46
N ASN A 125 9.40 -1.99 -13.38
CA ASN A 125 10.28 -3.03 -12.83
C ASN A 125 9.47 -4.18 -12.23
N ALA A 126 8.39 -3.88 -11.51
CA ALA A 126 7.49 -4.89 -10.99
C ALA A 126 6.81 -5.69 -12.11
N ASP A 127 6.40 -5.03 -13.19
CA ASP A 127 5.81 -5.66 -14.39
C ASP A 127 6.79 -6.69 -14.99
N GLN A 128 8.07 -6.32 -15.14
CA GLN A 128 9.11 -7.23 -15.66
C GLN A 128 9.34 -8.46 -14.77
N ILE A 129 9.42 -8.27 -13.44
CA ILE A 129 9.58 -9.39 -12.50
C ILE A 129 8.39 -10.36 -12.64
N VAL A 130 7.18 -9.81 -12.69
CA VAL A 130 5.95 -10.57 -12.79
C VAL A 130 5.84 -11.30 -14.14
N GLU A 131 6.30 -10.71 -15.23
CA GLU A 131 6.36 -11.35 -16.55
C GLU A 131 7.38 -12.48 -16.60
N ALA A 132 8.50 -12.34 -15.89
CA ALA A 132 9.54 -13.36 -15.78
C ALA A 132 9.19 -14.51 -14.82
N GLN A 133 7.98 -14.56 -14.26
CA GLN A 133 7.57 -15.52 -13.24
C GLN A 133 7.90 -16.98 -13.61
N ASP A 134 7.46 -17.45 -14.77
CA ASP A 134 7.63 -18.86 -15.15
C ASP A 134 9.11 -19.25 -15.32
N ILE A 135 9.94 -18.32 -15.80
CA ILE A 135 11.38 -18.50 -15.97
C ILE A 135 12.08 -18.54 -14.60
N ILE A 136 11.71 -17.65 -13.68
CA ILE A 136 12.31 -17.58 -12.35
C ILE A 136 11.94 -18.80 -11.52
N LEU A 137 10.68 -19.25 -11.59
CA LEU A 137 10.22 -20.45 -10.88
C LEU A 137 10.93 -21.70 -11.38
N SER A 138 11.02 -21.89 -12.69
CA SER A 138 11.73 -23.05 -13.27
C SER A 138 13.23 -23.04 -12.94
N LEU A 139 13.89 -21.87 -12.99
CA LEU A 139 15.29 -21.75 -12.60
C LEU A 139 15.51 -22.07 -11.11
N HIS A 140 14.62 -21.61 -10.23
CA HIS A 140 14.71 -21.89 -8.80
C HIS A 140 14.50 -23.37 -8.48
N GLU A 141 13.57 -24.04 -9.15
CA GLU A 141 13.33 -25.48 -9.02
C GLU A 141 14.56 -26.30 -9.46
N VAL A 142 15.20 -25.91 -10.57
CA VAL A 142 16.44 -26.53 -11.04
C VAL A 142 17.60 -26.28 -10.06
N ALA A 143 17.73 -25.05 -9.54
CA ALA A 143 18.75 -24.72 -8.55
C ALA A 143 18.54 -25.47 -7.22
N ALA A 144 17.30 -25.64 -6.77
CA ALA A 144 16.96 -26.44 -5.59
C ALA A 144 17.28 -27.92 -5.81
N THR A 145 16.95 -28.46 -6.99
CA THR A 145 17.28 -29.84 -7.38
C THR A 145 18.80 -30.07 -7.45
N LEU A 146 19.55 -29.11 -8.00
CA LEU A 146 21.01 -29.14 -8.05
C LEU A 146 21.62 -29.02 -6.65
N ALA A 147 21.08 -28.16 -5.77
CA ALA A 147 21.52 -28.04 -4.38
C ALA A 147 21.22 -29.30 -3.55
N GLU A 148 20.10 -29.99 -3.84
CA GLU A 148 19.73 -31.29 -3.23
C GLU A 148 20.57 -32.46 -3.75
N THR A 149 21.22 -32.33 -4.92
CA THR A 149 22.15 -33.34 -5.46
C THR A 149 23.63 -33.08 -5.12
N ILE A 150 23.97 -32.04 -4.35
CA ILE A 150 25.36 -31.80 -3.91
C ILE A 150 25.94 -32.91 -3.01
N PRO A 151 25.21 -33.58 -2.10
CA PRO A 151 25.80 -34.63 -1.29
C PRO A 151 25.45 -36.04 -1.81
N GLN A 152 25.90 -36.41 -3.01
CA GLN A 152 26.10 -37.84 -3.36
C GLN A 152 27.48 -38.14 -4.00
N LEU A 153 28.40 -37.16 -4.05
CA LEU A 153 29.79 -37.38 -4.46
C LEU A 153 30.81 -36.82 -3.45
N GLN A 154 30.50 -36.90 -2.15
CA GLN A 154 31.51 -36.80 -1.08
C GLN A 154 31.34 -37.87 0.02
N VAL A 155 30.76 -39.03 -0.31
CA VAL A 155 30.92 -40.30 0.43
C VAL A 155 30.99 -41.46 -0.57
N GLU A 156 31.86 -41.34 -1.58
CA GLU A 156 32.27 -42.48 -2.43
C GLU A 156 33.77 -42.37 -2.77
N TYR A 157 34.55 -41.86 -1.82
CA TYR A 157 36.01 -42.03 -1.82
C TYR A 157 36.58 -42.55 -0.49
N ASP A 158 35.76 -42.67 0.56
CA ASP A 158 36.19 -43.34 1.79
C ASP A 158 35.89 -44.85 1.79
N GLU A 159 35.01 -45.37 0.91
CA GLU A 159 34.71 -46.81 0.85
C GLU A 159 35.63 -47.59 -0.13
N ILE A 160 36.27 -46.92 -1.09
CA ILE A 160 37.23 -47.59 -2.00
C ILE A 160 38.60 -47.82 -1.34
N VAL A 161 38.99 -46.99 -0.35
CA VAL A 161 40.26 -47.17 0.36
C VAL A 161 40.18 -48.31 1.38
N GLU A 162 39.01 -48.58 1.97
CA GLU A 162 38.84 -49.66 2.94
C GLU A 162 38.78 -51.05 2.27
N ILE A 163 38.14 -51.17 1.09
CA ILE A 163 38.14 -52.43 0.32
C ILE A 163 39.54 -52.76 -0.25
N LEU A 164 40.35 -51.75 -0.61
CA LEU A 164 41.73 -51.97 -1.08
C LEU A 164 42.73 -52.26 0.07
N LEU A 165 42.39 -51.91 1.32
CA LEU A 165 43.21 -52.24 2.50
C LEU A 165 42.84 -53.59 3.13
N GLU A 166 41.60 -54.07 2.97
CA GLU A 166 41.16 -55.38 3.49
C GLU A 166 41.61 -56.56 2.59
N SER A 167 42.03 -56.29 1.34
CA SER A 167 42.51 -57.30 0.38
C SER A 167 44.04 -57.50 0.33
N GLY A 168 44.85 -56.79 1.12
CA GLY A 168 46.29 -57.08 1.26
C GLY A 168 47.17 -56.88 0.01
N ALA A 169 47.12 -55.70 -0.62
CA ALA A 169 48.05 -55.34 -1.70
C ALA A 169 49.29 -54.58 -1.15
N PRO A 170 50.54 -54.90 -1.60
CA PRO A 170 51.75 -54.27 -1.11
C PRO A 170 51.82 -52.77 -1.44
N ALA A 171 52.19 -51.96 -0.45
CA ALA A 171 52.38 -50.52 -0.56
C ALA A 171 53.67 -50.16 -1.32
N ASP A 172 53.68 -50.38 -2.62
CA ASP A 172 54.80 -49.96 -3.47
C ASP A 172 54.27 -49.46 -4.82
N GLN A 173 53.56 -48.32 -4.78
CA GLN A 173 53.47 -47.34 -5.87
C GLN A 173 52.62 -46.16 -5.42
N VAL A 174 53.24 -45.27 -4.65
CA VAL A 174 52.80 -43.87 -4.51
C VAL A 174 53.96 -42.96 -4.90
N ALA A 175 53.90 -42.42 -6.12
CA ALA A 175 54.60 -41.22 -6.58
C ALA A 175 53.80 -40.58 -7.71
#